data_AF-A0A1Z9QFD7-F1
#
_entry.id   AF-A0A1Z9QFD7-F1
#
_cell.length_a   1.000
_cell.length_b   1.000
_cell.length_c   1.000
_cell.angle_alpha   90.00
_cell.angle_beta   90.00
_cell.angle_gamma   90.00
#
_symmetry.space_group_name_H-M   'P 1'
#
loop_
_entity.id
_entity.type
_entity.pdbx_description
1 polymer ?
#
loop_
_entity_poly.entity_id
_entity_poly.type
_entity_poly.pdbx_seq_one_letter_code
_entity_poly.pdbx_strand_id
1 'polypeptide(L)'
;MEDAPTPASKLPTELVTWTTLLGHWTDLVKAGEGLRRSTDEDDRAWRASIPEVIRLQAITFALAELDRIEGPDRGLARDRAAIGVEEASARLDVLWSGVSMPETLLEIAADASLALETAVYAGLRWIRWRGVGRLEMPEIDLEVAGTAGTLACAQPGTILLSGEPVAWWTEREPPRELLGEGFEFESGPAVQIYRRLDDAGRAIGDLVAPLADLPVGLPILVPISLDGVPIGRFTVARDRWLTSNRRAFEAVEGDYPVGYEPGASPTPED
;
A
#
# COMPACT_ATOMS: atom_id res chain seq x y z
N MET A 1 -32.13 27.21 36.44
CA MET A 1 -30.74 26.76 36.64
C MET A 1 -30.35 26.13 35.32
N GLU A 2 -29.68 26.95 34.52
CA GLU A 2 -29.52 26.85 33.08
C GLU A 2 -28.41 25.83 32.76
N ASP A 3 -28.73 24.90 31.88
CA ASP A 3 -27.87 23.79 31.46
C ASP A 3 -26.78 24.36 30.54
N ALA A 4 -25.52 24.32 30.98
CA ALA A 4 -24.40 24.82 30.20
C ALA A 4 -24.03 23.79 29.12
N PRO A 5 -24.00 24.14 27.83
CA PRO A 5 -23.63 23.20 26.79
C PRO A 5 -22.13 22.88 26.87
N THR A 6 -21.82 21.60 27.06
CA THR A 6 -20.47 21.05 26.90
C THR A 6 -19.95 21.36 25.49
N PRO A 7 -18.80 22.04 25.34
CA PRO A 7 -18.26 22.32 24.02
C PRO A 7 -17.70 21.02 23.43
N ALA A 8 -18.47 20.38 22.57
CA ALA A 8 -17.95 19.36 21.67
C ALA A 8 -16.92 20.03 20.75
N SER A 9 -15.65 19.69 20.93
CA SER A 9 -14.59 20.08 20.00
C SER A 9 -14.94 19.52 18.62
N LYS A 10 -15.32 20.42 17.69
CA LYS A 10 -15.70 20.11 16.30
C LYS A 10 -14.52 20.29 15.34
N LEU A 11 -13.31 19.94 15.74
CA LEU A 11 -12.19 19.93 14.79
C LEU A 11 -12.06 18.52 14.22
N PRO A 12 -12.17 18.34 12.89
CA PRO A 12 -11.83 17.10 12.23
C PRO A 12 -10.45 16.62 12.68
N THR A 13 -10.31 15.34 13.02
CA THR A 13 -9.07 14.74 13.55
C THR A 13 -7.85 15.07 12.68
N GLU A 14 -8.04 15.16 11.35
CA GLU A 14 -7.01 15.54 10.39
C GLU A 14 -6.46 16.96 10.58
N LEU A 15 -7.34 17.93 10.87
CA LEU A 15 -6.93 19.30 11.18
C LEU A 15 -6.15 19.37 12.48
N VAL A 16 -6.46 18.48 13.44
CA VAL A 16 -5.71 18.35 14.70
C VAL A 16 -4.33 17.76 14.44
N THR A 17 -4.19 16.79 13.54
CA THR A 17 -2.90 16.19 13.16
C THR A 17 -1.97 17.21 12.49
N TRP A 18 -2.43 17.94 11.46
CA TRP A 18 -1.61 18.94 10.77
C TRP A 18 -1.22 20.12 11.66
N THR A 19 -2.12 20.58 12.53
CA THR A 19 -1.82 21.67 13.47
C THR A 19 -0.79 21.23 14.51
N THR A 20 -0.87 19.99 14.99
CA THR A 20 0.10 19.41 15.93
C THR A 20 1.47 19.25 15.28
N LEU A 21 1.52 18.77 14.05
CA LEU A 21 2.75 18.63 13.26
C LEU A 21 3.42 20.00 13.02
N LEU A 22 2.64 21.01 12.64
CA LEU A 22 3.16 22.37 12.46
C LEU A 22 3.68 22.96 13.78
N GLY A 23 3.00 22.68 14.90
CA GLY A 23 3.47 23.04 16.24
C GLY A 23 4.82 22.39 16.54
N HIS A 24 4.95 21.09 16.30
CA HIS A 24 6.20 20.35 16.48
C HIS A 24 7.34 20.90 15.61
N TRP A 25 7.12 21.19 14.33
CA TRP A 25 8.12 21.82 13.46
C TRP A 25 8.51 23.22 13.95
N THR A 26 7.55 24.00 14.44
CA THR A 26 7.82 25.32 15.00
C THR A 26 8.71 25.23 16.23
N ASP A 27 8.45 24.26 17.11
CA ASP A 27 9.25 24.05 18.32
C ASP A 27 10.65 23.51 17.99
N LEU A 28 10.77 22.64 16.99
CA LEU A 28 12.06 22.17 16.48
C LEU A 28 12.91 23.33 15.95
N VAL A 29 12.31 24.24 15.17
CA VAL A 29 13.00 25.44 14.66
C VAL A 29 13.46 26.32 15.82
N LYS A 30 12.60 26.58 16.82
CA LYS A 30 12.98 27.38 18.03
C LYS A 30 14.11 26.73 18.81
N ALA A 31 14.08 25.41 19.00
CA ALA A 31 15.15 24.68 19.67
C ALA A 31 16.48 24.83 18.90
N GLY A 32 16.44 24.75 17.57
CA GLY A 32 17.59 24.99 16.71
C GLY A 32 18.17 26.41 16.81
N GLU A 33 17.35 27.42 17.10
CA GLU A 33 17.85 28.78 17.37
C GLU A 33 18.67 28.86 18.65
N GLY A 34 18.34 28.05 19.67
CA GLY A 34 19.12 27.94 20.91
C GLY A 34 20.54 27.44 20.70
N LEU A 35 20.75 26.59 19.68
CA LEU A 35 22.05 26.04 19.32
C LEU A 35 22.96 27.01 18.55
N ARG A 36 22.47 28.20 18.16
CA ARG A 36 23.25 29.17 17.34
C ARG A 36 24.54 29.66 17.99
N ARG A 37 24.66 29.56 19.31
CA ARG A 37 25.86 29.99 20.05
C ARG A 37 26.88 28.87 20.26
N SER A 38 26.53 27.63 19.94
CA SER A 38 27.44 26.50 20.08
C SER A 38 28.47 26.49 18.95
N THR A 39 29.71 26.17 19.33
CA THR A 39 30.82 25.92 18.40
C THR A 39 31.08 24.43 18.20
N ASP A 40 30.23 23.56 18.75
CA ASP A 40 30.30 22.12 18.49
C ASP A 40 29.92 21.81 17.02
N GLU A 41 30.60 20.86 16.42
CA GLU A 41 30.30 20.40 15.05
C GLU A 41 28.95 19.68 15.01
N ASP A 42 28.64 18.90 16.04
CA ASP A 42 27.39 18.14 16.13
C ASP A 42 26.18 19.07 16.26
N ASP A 43 26.28 20.11 17.10
CA ASP A 43 25.21 21.11 17.26
C ASP A 43 24.96 21.91 15.96
N ARG A 44 26.03 22.18 15.19
CA ARG A 44 25.90 22.83 13.87
C ARG A 44 25.24 21.91 12.85
N ALA A 45 25.65 20.65 12.78
CA ALA A 45 25.09 19.65 11.88
C ALA A 45 23.60 19.41 12.20
N TRP A 46 23.26 19.29 13.49
CA TRP A 46 21.88 19.15 13.95
C TRP A 46 21.00 20.34 13.53
N ARG A 47 21.45 21.57 13.83
CA ARG A 47 20.71 22.77 13.43
C ARG A 47 20.53 22.87 11.91
N ALA A 48 21.54 22.48 11.14
CA ALA A 48 21.48 22.48 9.69
C ALA A 48 20.57 21.37 9.11
N SER A 49 20.30 20.31 9.89
CA SER A 49 19.42 19.19 9.50
C SER A 49 17.94 19.54 9.60
N ILE A 50 17.55 20.55 10.39
CA ILE A 50 16.14 20.90 10.65
C ILE A 50 15.31 21.10 9.36
N PRO A 51 15.77 21.85 8.34
CA PRO A 51 14.99 21.99 7.09
C PRO A 51 14.76 20.66 6.38
N GLU A 52 15.73 19.76 6.38
CA GLU A 52 15.61 18.46 5.72
C GLU A 52 14.71 17.51 6.52
N VAL A 53 14.74 17.57 7.86
CA VAL A 53 13.76 16.88 8.73
C VAL A 53 12.33 17.31 8.41
N ILE A 54 12.09 18.62 8.33
CA ILE A 54 10.77 19.16 7.99
C ILE A 54 10.36 18.69 6.60
N ARG A 55 11.29 18.73 5.62
CA ARG A 55 11.02 18.28 4.25
C ARG A 55 10.64 16.81 4.19
N LEU A 56 11.41 15.92 4.81
CA LEU A 56 11.15 14.47 4.83
C LEU A 56 9.80 14.18 5.47
N GLN A 57 9.53 14.73 6.66
CA GLN A 57 8.25 14.54 7.34
C GLN A 57 7.10 15.09 6.50
N ALA A 58 7.22 16.29 5.93
CA ALA A 58 6.18 16.86 5.08
C ALA A 58 5.86 15.98 3.86
N ILE A 59 6.89 15.38 3.24
CA ILE A 59 6.70 14.43 2.15
C ILE A 59 6.00 13.16 2.65
N THR A 60 6.44 12.57 3.77
CA THR A 60 5.79 11.40 4.38
C THR A 60 4.30 11.61 4.59
N PHE A 61 3.91 12.74 5.20
CA PHE A 61 2.49 13.04 5.42
C PHE A 61 1.74 13.36 4.14
N ALA A 62 2.36 14.04 3.17
CA ALA A 62 1.73 14.31 1.88
C ALA A 62 1.47 13.03 1.07
N LEU A 63 2.39 12.05 1.13
CA LEU A 63 2.24 10.76 0.45
C LEU A 63 1.12 9.90 1.04
N ALA A 64 0.87 10.00 2.36
CA ALA A 64 -0.25 9.31 3.00
C ALA A 64 -1.63 9.78 2.49
N GLU A 65 -1.70 11.01 1.95
CA GLU A 65 -2.92 11.64 1.45
C GLU A 65 -2.98 11.64 -0.09
N LEU A 66 -2.09 10.90 -0.75
CA LEU A 66 -1.94 10.92 -2.20
C LEU A 66 -3.20 10.45 -2.94
N ASP A 67 -4.01 9.60 -2.31
CA ASP A 67 -5.27 9.11 -2.85
C ASP A 67 -6.34 10.22 -3.02
N ARG A 68 -6.19 11.36 -2.33
CA ARG A 68 -7.05 12.54 -2.47
C ARG A 68 -6.80 13.34 -3.74
N ILE A 69 -5.66 13.14 -4.39
CA ILE A 69 -5.32 13.79 -5.66
C ILE A 69 -5.96 13.02 -6.82
N GLU A 70 -6.32 13.73 -7.90
CA GLU A 70 -6.81 13.10 -9.13
C GLU A 70 -5.77 12.11 -9.70
N GLY A 71 -6.26 10.95 -10.17
CA GLY A 71 -5.39 9.85 -10.63
C GLY A 71 -4.24 10.24 -11.56
N PRO A 72 -4.45 11.06 -12.60
CA PRO A 72 -3.37 11.46 -13.53
C PRO A 72 -2.22 12.24 -12.89
N ASP A 73 -2.46 12.93 -11.77
CA ASP A 73 -1.47 13.78 -11.12
C ASP A 73 -0.66 13.03 -10.04
N ARG A 74 -1.12 11.85 -9.62
CA ARG A 74 -0.49 11.06 -8.54
C ARG A 74 0.91 10.59 -8.89
N GLY A 75 1.13 10.07 -10.10
CA GLY A 75 2.46 9.66 -10.57
C GLY A 75 3.46 10.81 -10.54
N LEU A 76 3.07 11.99 -11.05
CA LEU A 76 3.92 13.19 -11.00
C LEU A 76 4.21 13.65 -9.57
N ALA A 77 3.22 13.53 -8.66
CA ALA A 77 3.42 13.84 -7.26
C ALA A 77 4.39 12.85 -6.58
N ARG A 78 4.31 11.54 -6.89
CA ARG A 78 5.29 10.54 -6.45
C ARG A 78 6.69 10.85 -6.95
N ASP A 79 6.86 11.16 -8.23
CA ASP A 79 8.17 11.48 -8.81
C ASP A 79 8.81 12.69 -8.11
N ARG A 80 8.02 13.73 -7.84
CA ARG A 80 8.48 14.91 -7.09
C ARG A 80 8.84 14.57 -5.65
N ALA A 81 8.05 13.72 -5.00
CA ALA A 81 8.34 13.24 -3.66
C ALA A 81 9.64 12.42 -3.64
N ALA A 82 9.87 11.54 -4.62
CA ALA A 82 11.09 10.75 -4.76
C ALA A 82 12.34 11.63 -4.84
N ILE A 83 12.34 12.61 -5.75
CA ILE A 83 13.42 13.60 -5.84
C ILE A 83 13.58 14.34 -4.50
N GLY A 84 12.47 14.68 -3.86
CA GLY A 84 12.48 15.38 -2.59
C GLY A 84 13.12 14.61 -1.45
N VAL A 85 12.84 13.31 -1.35
CA VAL A 85 13.45 12.40 -0.38
C VAL A 85 14.93 12.21 -0.70
N GLU A 86 15.28 11.94 -1.96
CA GLU A 86 16.67 11.75 -2.38
C GLU A 86 17.54 12.98 -2.06
N GLU A 87 17.09 14.17 -2.43
CA GLU A 87 17.82 15.40 -2.15
C GLU A 87 17.96 15.69 -0.66
N ALA A 88 16.92 15.43 0.13
CA ALA A 88 16.96 15.65 1.58
C ALA A 88 17.93 14.68 2.27
N SER A 89 17.85 13.40 1.95
CA SER A 89 18.73 12.35 2.48
C SER A 89 20.19 12.62 2.09
N ALA A 90 20.47 12.96 0.82
CA ALA A 90 21.83 13.29 0.38
C ALA A 90 22.39 14.52 1.11
N ARG A 91 21.56 15.51 1.44
CA ARG A 91 22.01 16.65 2.25
C ARG A 91 22.31 16.27 3.69
N LEU A 92 21.49 15.40 4.32
CA LEU A 92 21.79 14.89 5.65
C LEU A 92 23.13 14.15 5.66
N ASP A 93 23.40 13.30 4.67
CA ASP A 93 24.69 12.60 4.55
C ASP A 93 25.87 13.57 4.48
N VAL A 94 25.75 14.66 3.72
CA VAL A 94 26.78 15.70 3.64
C VAL A 94 26.96 16.42 4.97
N LEU A 95 25.87 16.77 5.66
CA LEU A 95 25.90 17.49 6.94
C LEU A 95 26.55 16.67 8.07
N TRP A 96 26.34 15.35 8.04
CA TRP A 96 26.88 14.41 9.03
C TRP A 96 28.13 13.69 8.53
N SER A 97 28.72 14.12 7.41
CA SER A 97 29.93 13.52 6.89
C SER A 97 31.09 13.66 7.88
N GLY A 98 31.64 12.53 8.34
CA GLY A 98 32.77 12.49 9.27
C GLY A 98 32.39 12.45 10.75
N VAL A 99 31.10 12.51 11.07
CA VAL A 99 30.52 12.32 12.41
C VAL A 99 29.41 11.27 12.35
N SER A 100 28.98 10.75 13.49
CA SER A 100 27.88 9.76 13.51
C SER A 100 26.55 10.48 13.36
N MET A 101 25.77 10.14 12.34
CA MET A 101 24.39 10.62 12.23
C MET A 101 23.54 10.06 13.37
N PRO A 102 22.71 10.88 14.04
CA PRO A 102 21.77 10.42 15.05
C PRO A 102 20.73 9.45 14.48
N GLU A 103 20.38 8.44 15.26
CA GLU A 103 19.40 7.40 14.89
C GLU A 103 18.05 7.99 14.48
N THR A 104 17.59 9.02 15.16
CA THR A 104 16.32 9.69 14.84
C THR A 104 16.27 10.30 13.44
N LEU A 105 17.40 10.76 12.88
CA LEU A 105 17.44 11.26 11.51
C LEU A 105 17.39 10.12 10.49
N LEU A 106 18.03 8.99 10.82
CA LEU A 106 17.97 7.77 10.02
C LEU A 106 16.54 7.22 9.98
N GLU A 107 15.86 7.20 11.12
CA GLU A 107 14.44 6.80 11.23
C GLU A 107 13.55 7.69 10.35
N ILE A 108 13.70 9.02 10.42
CA ILE A 108 12.90 9.95 9.59
C ILE A 108 13.14 9.74 8.09
N ALA A 109 14.38 9.50 7.68
CA ALA A 109 14.71 9.20 6.28
C ALA A 109 14.15 7.83 5.84
N ALA A 110 14.18 6.82 6.73
CA ALA A 110 13.60 5.51 6.49
C ALA A 110 12.07 5.59 6.35
N ASP A 111 11.40 6.33 7.23
CA ASP A 111 9.95 6.56 7.18
C ASP A 111 9.52 7.21 5.86
N ALA A 112 10.26 8.22 5.40
CA ALA A 112 9.99 8.87 4.12
C ALA A 112 10.19 7.94 2.92
N SER A 113 11.20 7.07 2.99
CA SER A 113 11.46 6.06 1.96
C SER A 113 10.34 5.00 1.92
N LEU A 114 9.92 4.51 3.09
CA LEU A 114 8.81 3.56 3.21
C LEU A 114 7.48 4.17 2.73
N ALA A 115 7.23 5.44 3.03
CA ALA A 115 6.05 6.15 2.53
C ALA A 115 6.05 6.25 1.00
N LEU A 116 7.22 6.46 0.38
CA LEU A 116 7.36 6.47 -1.07
C LEU A 116 7.09 5.09 -1.68
N GLU A 117 7.64 4.04 -1.08
CA GLU A 117 7.38 2.65 -1.50
C GLU A 117 5.90 2.29 -1.42
N THR A 118 5.20 2.78 -0.39
CA THR A 118 3.77 2.51 -0.19
C THR A 118 2.88 3.35 -1.12
N ALA A 119 3.34 4.54 -1.52
CA ALA A 119 2.56 5.48 -2.33
C ALA A 119 2.19 4.95 -3.73
N VAL A 120 2.90 3.93 -4.24
CA VAL A 120 2.56 3.24 -5.49
C VAL A 120 1.20 2.54 -5.45
N TYR A 121 0.64 2.35 -4.25
CA TYR A 121 -0.68 1.77 -4.00
C TYR A 121 -1.74 2.84 -3.66
N ALA A 122 -1.44 4.13 -3.80
CA ALA A 122 -2.40 5.18 -3.49
C ALA A 122 -3.66 5.08 -4.37
N GLY A 123 -4.83 5.12 -3.72
CA GLY A 123 -6.14 4.97 -4.37
C GLY A 123 -6.38 3.60 -5.01
N LEU A 124 -5.72 2.56 -4.49
CA LEU A 124 -5.93 1.18 -4.89
C LEU A 124 -7.37 0.73 -4.68
N ARG A 125 -7.86 -0.01 -5.68
CA ARG A 125 -9.19 -0.61 -5.67
C ARG A 125 -9.06 -2.10 -5.91
N TRP A 126 -9.95 -2.85 -5.28
CA TRP A 126 -10.10 -4.28 -5.43
C TRP A 126 -11.18 -4.59 -6.44
N ILE A 127 -11.00 -5.70 -7.15
CA ILE A 127 -12.08 -6.38 -7.86
C ILE A 127 -12.38 -7.63 -7.03
N ARG A 128 -13.64 -7.80 -6.62
CA ARG A 128 -14.10 -9.03 -5.95
C ARG A 128 -15.12 -9.75 -6.78
N TRP A 129 -15.08 -11.07 -6.72
CA TRP A 129 -16.14 -11.91 -7.25
C TRP A 129 -17.26 -12.05 -6.21
N ARG A 130 -18.48 -11.67 -6.57
CA ARG A 130 -19.70 -11.76 -5.77
C ARG A 130 -20.84 -12.48 -6.50
N GLY A 131 -20.55 -13.04 -7.67
CA GLY A 131 -21.49 -13.84 -8.41
C GLY A 131 -21.76 -15.20 -7.76
N VAL A 132 -22.64 -15.97 -8.41
CA VAL A 132 -23.07 -17.29 -7.91
C VAL A 132 -21.96 -18.32 -8.14
N GLY A 133 -21.61 -19.04 -7.08
CA GLY A 133 -20.63 -20.12 -7.11
C GLY A 133 -19.19 -19.62 -7.24
N ARG A 134 -18.29 -20.55 -7.60
CA ARG A 134 -16.86 -20.28 -7.73
C ARG A 134 -16.55 -19.65 -9.09
N LEU A 135 -15.67 -18.66 -9.09
CA LEU A 135 -15.16 -18.07 -10.32
C LEU A 135 -14.00 -18.91 -10.86
N GLU A 136 -14.10 -19.35 -12.11
CA GLU A 136 -12.93 -19.78 -12.87
C GLU A 136 -12.34 -18.55 -13.55
N MET A 137 -11.15 -18.11 -13.10
CA MET A 137 -10.50 -16.89 -13.60
C MET A 137 -10.39 -16.94 -15.14
N PRO A 138 -10.96 -15.96 -15.86
CA PRO A 138 -10.90 -15.92 -17.31
C PRO A 138 -9.48 -15.67 -17.81
N GLU A 139 -9.26 -15.85 -19.12
CA GLU A 139 -8.04 -15.36 -19.76
C GLU A 139 -8.02 -13.83 -19.66
N ILE A 140 -6.89 -13.26 -19.25
CA ILE A 140 -6.69 -11.80 -19.20
C ILE A 140 -5.64 -11.44 -20.24
N ASP A 141 -6.02 -10.56 -21.16
CA ASP A 141 -5.11 -10.04 -22.17
C ASP A 141 -4.25 -8.92 -21.55
N LEU A 142 -3.05 -9.29 -21.09
CA LEU A 142 -2.12 -8.34 -20.47
C LEU A 142 -1.58 -7.29 -21.46
N GLU A 143 -1.56 -7.59 -22.77
CA GLU A 143 -1.13 -6.61 -23.78
C GLU A 143 -2.17 -5.51 -23.93
N VAL A 144 -3.45 -5.89 -24.00
CA VAL A 144 -4.56 -4.93 -24.04
C VAL A 144 -4.72 -4.18 -22.72
N ALA A 145 -4.51 -4.86 -21.58
CA ALA A 145 -4.53 -4.20 -20.29
C ALA A 145 -3.43 -3.12 -20.18
N GLY A 146 -2.30 -3.32 -20.86
CA GLY A 146 -1.14 -2.43 -20.83
C GLY A 146 -0.36 -2.51 -19.52
N THR A 147 0.66 -1.65 -19.37
CA THR A 147 1.52 -1.63 -18.19
C THR A 147 1.28 -0.44 -17.28
N ALA A 148 0.41 0.51 -17.67
CA ALA A 148 0.15 1.72 -16.89
C ALA A 148 -0.28 1.40 -15.46
N GLY A 149 0.16 2.24 -14.52
CA GLY A 149 -0.16 2.11 -13.10
C GLY A 149 0.25 0.76 -12.51
N THR A 150 -0.47 0.37 -11.47
CA THR A 150 -0.17 -0.82 -10.68
C THR A 150 -1.31 -1.84 -10.85
N LEU A 151 -0.96 -3.13 -11.03
CA LEU A 151 -1.91 -4.23 -11.17
C LEU A 151 -1.36 -5.51 -10.57
N ALA A 152 -2.17 -6.19 -9.76
CA ALA A 152 -2.05 -7.61 -9.52
C ALA A 152 -3.38 -8.30 -9.79
N CYS A 153 -3.34 -9.51 -10.33
CA CYS A 153 -4.54 -10.30 -10.60
C CYS A 153 -4.25 -11.80 -10.49
N ALA A 154 -5.28 -12.56 -10.16
CA ALA A 154 -5.20 -14.01 -10.13
C ALA A 154 -4.82 -14.56 -11.51
N GLN A 155 -4.06 -15.64 -11.53
CA GLN A 155 -3.67 -16.27 -12.77
C GLN A 155 -4.89 -16.88 -13.50
N PRO A 156 -5.03 -16.74 -14.83
CA PRO A 156 -6.06 -17.41 -15.60
C PRO A 156 -6.16 -18.90 -15.28
N GLY A 157 -7.39 -19.38 -15.05
CA GLY A 157 -7.67 -20.75 -14.61
C GLY A 157 -7.62 -20.97 -13.10
N THR A 158 -7.29 -19.95 -12.29
CA THR A 158 -7.44 -20.04 -10.83
C THR A 158 -8.92 -20.13 -10.48
N ILE A 159 -9.28 -21.01 -9.55
CA ILE A 159 -10.63 -21.05 -8.98
C ILE A 159 -10.65 -20.12 -7.77
N LEU A 160 -11.56 -19.15 -7.73
CA LEU A 160 -11.75 -18.22 -6.61
C LEU A 160 -13.13 -18.39 -5.99
N LEU A 161 -13.22 -18.20 -4.68
CA LEU A 161 -14.47 -18.21 -3.93
C LEU A 161 -15.16 -16.85 -3.97
N SER A 162 -16.46 -16.84 -3.68
CA SER A 162 -17.21 -15.59 -3.54
C SER A 162 -16.66 -14.76 -2.39
N GLY A 163 -16.40 -13.49 -2.64
CA GLY A 163 -15.79 -12.55 -1.73
C GLY A 163 -14.26 -12.50 -1.78
N GLU A 164 -13.57 -13.33 -2.57
CA GLU A 164 -12.11 -13.18 -2.71
C GLU A 164 -11.76 -12.00 -3.63
N PRO A 165 -10.70 -11.22 -3.32
CA PRO A 165 -10.17 -10.25 -4.26
C PRO A 165 -9.55 -10.98 -5.45
N VAL A 166 -10.11 -10.83 -6.64
CA VAL A 166 -9.60 -11.47 -7.86
C VAL A 166 -8.46 -10.68 -8.48
N ALA A 167 -8.42 -9.38 -8.19
CA ALA A 167 -7.41 -8.44 -8.64
C ALA A 167 -7.44 -7.18 -7.78
N TRP A 168 -6.38 -6.39 -7.84
CA TRP A 168 -6.38 -5.01 -7.40
C TRP A 168 -5.53 -4.14 -8.33
N TRP A 169 -5.89 -2.86 -8.44
CA TRP A 169 -5.23 -1.93 -9.34
C TRP A 169 -5.32 -0.49 -8.87
N THR A 170 -4.43 0.36 -9.39
CA THR A 170 -4.53 1.83 -9.30
C THR A 170 -3.90 2.50 -10.52
N GLU A 171 -4.32 3.73 -10.81
CA GLU A 171 -3.80 4.59 -11.90
C GLU A 171 -3.86 3.93 -13.29
N ARG A 172 -4.88 3.11 -13.48
CA ARG A 172 -5.21 2.45 -14.74
C ARG A 172 -6.69 2.07 -14.77
N GLU A 173 -7.18 1.72 -15.95
CA GLU A 173 -8.46 1.04 -16.08
C GLU A 173 -8.33 -0.44 -15.62
N PRO A 174 -9.36 -1.01 -14.99
CA PRO A 174 -9.38 -2.42 -14.65
C PRO A 174 -9.35 -3.30 -15.92
N PRO A 175 -8.86 -4.54 -15.83
CA PRO A 175 -8.96 -5.50 -16.93
C PRO A 175 -10.41 -5.67 -17.38
N ARG A 176 -10.69 -5.51 -18.67
CA ARG A 176 -12.06 -5.52 -19.24
C ARG A 176 -12.79 -6.84 -19.01
N GLU A 177 -12.06 -7.95 -18.91
CA GLU A 177 -12.60 -9.28 -18.66
C GLU A 177 -13.09 -9.46 -17.21
N LEU A 178 -12.72 -8.53 -16.32
CA LEU A 178 -13.15 -8.47 -14.92
C LEU A 178 -14.20 -7.37 -14.70
N LEU A 179 -14.94 -7.03 -15.77
CA LEU A 179 -16.08 -6.14 -15.73
C LEU A 179 -17.37 -6.93 -15.94
N GLY A 180 -18.46 -6.47 -15.33
CA GLY A 180 -19.80 -7.00 -15.57
C GLY A 180 -20.45 -7.58 -14.31
N GLU A 181 -21.50 -8.38 -14.54
CA GLU A 181 -22.31 -8.93 -13.47
C GLU A 181 -21.50 -9.90 -12.60
N GLY A 182 -21.57 -9.70 -11.27
CA GLY A 182 -20.83 -10.49 -10.29
C GLY A 182 -19.45 -9.95 -9.95
N PHE A 183 -18.93 -8.91 -10.62
CA PHE A 183 -17.72 -8.21 -10.17
C PHE A 183 -18.08 -6.93 -9.42
N GLU A 184 -17.54 -6.78 -8.22
CA GLU A 184 -17.68 -5.58 -7.40
C GLU A 184 -16.35 -4.88 -7.20
N PHE A 185 -16.40 -3.55 -7.06
CA PHE A 185 -15.23 -2.71 -6.90
C PHE A 185 -15.30 -1.94 -5.59
N GLU A 186 -14.28 -2.08 -4.76
CA GLU A 186 -14.19 -1.36 -3.50
C GLU A 186 -12.76 -0.87 -3.25
N SER A 187 -12.62 0.13 -2.39
CA SER A 187 -11.31 0.57 -1.93
C SER A 187 -10.78 -0.41 -0.90
N GLY A 188 -9.47 -0.65 -0.89
CA GLY A 188 -8.86 -1.56 0.07
C GLY A 188 -7.34 -1.47 0.06
N PRO A 189 -6.65 -2.12 1.00
CA PRO A 189 -5.19 -2.15 1.07
C PRO A 189 -4.60 -3.07 -0.02
N ALA A 190 -3.32 -2.91 -0.35
CA ALA A 190 -2.65 -3.89 -1.21
C ALA A 190 -2.49 -5.23 -0.47
N VAL A 191 -2.93 -6.34 -1.06
CA VAL A 191 -2.97 -7.66 -0.40
C VAL A 191 -2.50 -8.79 -1.29
N GLN A 192 -2.18 -9.92 -0.67
CA GLN A 192 -2.00 -11.21 -1.32
C GLN A 192 -3.04 -12.20 -0.77
N ILE A 193 -3.45 -13.16 -1.60
CA ILE A 193 -4.25 -14.31 -1.15
C ILE A 193 -3.35 -15.54 -1.11
N TYR A 194 -3.38 -16.24 0.01
CA TYR A 194 -2.67 -17.50 0.22
C TYR A 194 -3.67 -18.64 0.36
N ARG A 195 -3.66 -19.54 -0.61
CA ARG A 195 -4.44 -20.77 -0.56
C ARG A 195 -3.71 -21.82 0.26
N ARG A 196 -4.33 -22.22 1.37
CA ARG A 196 -3.86 -23.32 2.22
C ARG A 196 -4.31 -24.63 1.62
N LEU A 197 -3.35 -25.55 1.53
CA LEU A 197 -3.56 -26.90 1.02
C LEU A 197 -3.31 -27.91 2.15
N ASP A 198 -4.05 -29.00 2.17
CA ASP A 198 -3.73 -30.16 2.99
C ASP A 198 -2.58 -30.98 2.39
N ASP A 199 -2.13 -32.03 3.10
CA ASP A 199 -1.07 -32.93 2.65
C ASP A 199 -1.40 -33.68 1.35
N ALA A 200 -2.68 -33.76 0.98
CA ALA A 200 -3.15 -34.35 -0.27
C ALA A 200 -3.26 -33.30 -1.41
N GLY A 201 -2.89 -32.04 -1.16
CA GLY A 201 -2.96 -30.94 -2.12
C GLY A 201 -4.36 -30.38 -2.33
N ARG A 202 -5.30 -30.63 -1.40
CA ARG A 202 -6.68 -30.13 -1.47
C ARG A 202 -6.79 -28.78 -0.79
N ALA A 203 -7.63 -27.92 -1.33
CA ALA A 203 -7.87 -26.60 -0.78
C ALA A 203 -8.65 -26.70 0.55
N ILE A 204 -8.11 -26.13 1.62
CA ILE A 204 -8.71 -26.17 2.96
C ILE A 204 -9.01 -24.78 3.54
N GLY A 205 -8.65 -23.72 2.83
CA GLY A 205 -8.84 -22.36 3.29
C GLY A 205 -8.04 -21.36 2.47
N ASP A 206 -8.55 -20.15 2.31
CA ASP A 206 -7.84 -19.03 1.72
C ASP A 206 -7.65 -17.96 2.80
N LEU A 207 -6.49 -17.32 2.79
CA LEU A 207 -6.11 -16.27 3.73
C LEU A 207 -5.68 -15.04 2.95
N VAL A 208 -6.35 -13.92 3.16
CA VAL A 208 -5.95 -12.60 2.64
C VAL A 208 -5.02 -11.96 3.65
N ALA A 209 -3.84 -11.55 3.20
CA ALA A 209 -2.83 -10.94 4.06
C ALA A 209 -2.23 -9.68 3.41
N PRO A 210 -1.70 -8.73 4.21
CA PRO A 210 -0.95 -7.59 3.68
C PRO A 210 0.28 -8.06 2.89
N LEU A 211 0.75 -7.25 1.94
CA LEU A 211 1.93 -7.61 1.12
C LEU A 211 3.23 -7.80 1.92
N ALA A 212 3.33 -7.21 3.12
CA ALA A 212 4.49 -7.36 3.99
C ALA A 212 4.55 -8.76 4.64
N ASP A 213 3.43 -9.48 4.69
CA ASP A 213 3.32 -10.77 5.34
C ASP A 213 3.44 -11.93 4.35
N LEU A 214 4.15 -12.98 4.77
CA LEU A 214 4.39 -14.18 3.98
C LEU A 214 3.87 -15.43 4.73
N PRO A 215 2.55 -15.55 4.96
CA PRO A 215 1.98 -16.71 5.62
C PRO A 215 2.13 -17.98 4.75
N VAL A 216 1.92 -19.14 5.38
CA VAL A 216 1.97 -20.44 4.70
C VAL A 216 0.79 -20.57 3.75
N GLY A 217 1.09 -20.86 2.49
CA GLY A 217 0.10 -21.17 1.46
C GLY A 217 0.64 -20.92 0.06
N LEU A 218 -0.15 -21.27 -0.94
CA LEU A 218 0.12 -20.96 -2.33
C LEU A 218 -0.35 -19.51 -2.63
N PRO A 219 0.53 -18.57 -3.01
CA PRO A 219 0.12 -17.24 -3.42
C PRO A 219 -0.71 -17.31 -4.71
N ILE A 220 -1.81 -16.57 -4.75
CA ILE A 220 -2.80 -16.63 -5.84
C ILE A 220 -2.71 -15.41 -6.77
N LEU A 221 -2.54 -14.21 -6.22
CA LEU A 221 -2.43 -12.99 -7.00
C LEU A 221 -1.01 -12.87 -7.57
N VAL A 222 -0.93 -12.64 -8.87
CA VAL A 222 0.33 -12.39 -9.58
C VAL A 222 0.47 -10.88 -9.77
N PRO A 223 1.50 -10.24 -9.19
CA PRO A 223 1.85 -8.87 -9.52
C PRO A 223 2.24 -8.80 -11.00
N ILE A 224 1.56 -7.94 -11.78
CA ILE A 224 1.79 -7.79 -13.22
C ILE A 224 2.61 -6.54 -13.49
N SER A 225 2.16 -5.39 -12.98
CA SER A 225 2.87 -4.12 -13.09
C SER A 225 2.86 -3.36 -11.77
N LEU A 226 3.92 -2.59 -11.54
CA LEU A 226 4.06 -1.68 -10.42
C LEU A 226 4.50 -0.34 -10.97
N ASP A 227 3.67 0.69 -10.78
CA ASP A 227 3.92 2.06 -11.26
C ASP A 227 4.39 2.14 -12.73
N GLY A 228 3.65 1.50 -13.65
CA GLY A 228 4.02 1.50 -15.07
C GLY A 228 5.06 0.43 -15.47
N VAL A 229 5.79 -0.14 -14.51
CA VAL A 229 6.88 -1.09 -14.74
C VAL A 229 6.35 -2.52 -14.74
N PRO A 230 6.53 -3.31 -15.81
CA PRO A 230 6.16 -4.73 -15.82
C PRO A 230 7.09 -5.54 -14.91
N ILE A 231 6.53 -6.19 -13.90
CA ILE A 231 7.26 -6.99 -12.90
C ILE A 231 6.89 -8.47 -12.90
N GLY A 232 5.81 -8.84 -13.59
CA GLY A 232 5.37 -10.23 -13.67
C GLY A 232 4.50 -10.52 -14.88
N ARG A 233 4.19 -11.81 -15.04
CA ARG A 233 3.38 -12.37 -16.12
C ARG A 233 2.81 -13.71 -15.70
N PHE A 234 1.78 -14.16 -16.40
CA PHE A 234 1.32 -15.55 -16.25
C PHE A 234 2.33 -16.50 -16.88
N THR A 235 2.71 -17.54 -16.14
CA THR A 235 3.76 -18.48 -16.56
C THR A 235 3.22 -19.88 -16.87
N VAL A 236 1.96 -20.16 -16.54
CA VAL A 236 1.30 -21.43 -16.84
C VAL A 236 0.06 -21.17 -17.68
N ALA A 237 -0.10 -21.96 -18.75
CA ALA A 237 -1.30 -21.92 -19.58
C ALA A 237 -2.57 -22.17 -18.76
N ARG A 238 -3.63 -21.40 -19.04
CA ARG A 238 -4.91 -21.42 -18.32
C ARG A 238 -5.46 -22.82 -18.11
N ASP A 239 -5.62 -23.62 -19.15
CA ASP A 239 -6.27 -24.93 -19.04
C ASP A 239 -5.48 -25.92 -18.17
N ARG A 240 -4.15 -25.83 -18.21
CA ARG A 240 -3.27 -26.61 -17.35
C ARG A 240 -3.41 -26.18 -15.89
N TRP A 241 -3.44 -24.86 -15.65
CA TRP A 241 -3.62 -24.32 -14.31
C TRP A 241 -5.00 -24.64 -13.73
N LEU A 242 -6.05 -24.53 -14.55
CA LEU A 242 -7.42 -24.87 -14.19
C LEU A 242 -7.59 -26.34 -13.84
N THR A 243 -6.96 -27.24 -14.61
CA THR A 243 -6.97 -28.67 -14.28
C THR A 243 -6.36 -28.93 -12.89
N SER A 244 -5.27 -28.24 -12.56
CA SER A 244 -4.65 -28.34 -11.23
C SER A 244 -5.57 -27.80 -10.12
N ASN A 245 -6.19 -26.64 -10.34
CA ASN A 245 -7.11 -26.05 -9.39
C ASN A 245 -8.34 -26.94 -9.17
N ARG A 246 -8.96 -27.47 -10.24
CA ARG A 246 -10.11 -28.38 -10.10
C ARG A 246 -9.79 -29.59 -9.24
N ARG A 247 -8.61 -30.19 -9.39
CA ARG A 247 -8.15 -31.30 -8.52
C ARG A 247 -8.05 -30.90 -7.05
N ALA A 248 -7.55 -29.69 -6.77
CA ALA A 248 -7.50 -29.17 -5.40
C ALA A 248 -8.90 -28.99 -4.78
N PHE A 249 -9.93 -28.81 -5.62
CA PHE A 249 -11.32 -28.58 -5.19
C PHE A 249 -12.26 -29.80 -5.31
N GLU A 250 -11.81 -30.92 -5.90
CA GLU A 250 -12.65 -32.11 -6.19
C GLU A 250 -13.33 -32.71 -4.95
N ALA A 251 -12.71 -32.59 -3.77
CA ALA A 251 -13.21 -33.14 -2.50
C ALA A 251 -13.64 -32.06 -1.49
N VAL A 252 -13.71 -30.80 -1.91
CA VAL A 252 -14.09 -29.67 -1.04
C VAL A 252 -15.60 -29.49 -1.09
N GLU A 253 -16.29 -30.00 -0.07
CA GLU A 253 -17.74 -29.84 0.09
C GLU A 253 -18.09 -28.40 0.47
N GLY A 254 -18.71 -27.67 -0.46
CA GLY A 254 -19.13 -26.28 -0.26
C GLY A 254 -17.97 -25.27 -0.32
N ASP A 255 -18.28 -24.01 -0.04
CA ASP A 255 -17.29 -22.95 0.06
C ASP A 255 -16.82 -22.84 1.52
N TYR A 256 -15.52 -22.67 1.74
CA TYR A 256 -14.96 -22.37 3.05
C TYR A 256 -14.84 -20.86 3.25
N PRO A 257 -14.84 -20.37 4.50
CA PRO A 257 -14.68 -18.94 4.76
C PRO A 257 -13.28 -18.47 4.35
N VAL A 258 -13.24 -17.28 3.75
CA VAL A 258 -11.99 -16.54 3.48
C VAL A 258 -11.56 -15.86 4.78
N GLY A 259 -10.35 -16.16 5.25
CA GLY A 259 -9.78 -15.47 6.40
C GLY A 259 -9.08 -14.17 5.99
N TYR A 260 -9.04 -13.20 6.89
CA TYR A 260 -8.31 -11.94 6.72
C TYR A 260 -7.35 -11.76 7.89
N GLU A 261 -6.09 -11.45 7.60
CA GLU A 261 -5.16 -10.97 8.63
C GLU A 261 -5.46 -9.50 9.00
N PRO A 262 -5.04 -9.03 10.18
CA PRO A 262 -5.22 -7.63 10.58
C PRO A 262 -4.67 -6.66 9.53
N GLY A 263 -5.49 -5.69 9.12
CA GLY A 263 -5.13 -4.70 8.10
C GLY A 263 -5.18 -5.23 6.66
N ALA A 264 -5.64 -6.46 6.45
CA ALA A 264 -5.87 -7.03 5.12
C ALA A 264 -7.31 -6.87 4.63
N SER A 265 -8.24 -6.36 5.45
CA SER A 265 -9.64 -6.19 5.06
C SER A 265 -9.91 -4.80 4.45
N PRO A 266 -10.81 -4.68 3.45
CA PRO A 266 -11.28 -3.39 2.95
C PRO A 266 -12.20 -2.68 3.96
N THR A 267 -12.81 -3.45 4.88
CA THR A 267 -13.66 -2.96 5.96
C THR A 267 -12.90 -3.05 7.29
N PRO A 268 -12.80 -1.97 8.09
CA PRO A 268 -12.04 -1.98 9.36
C PRO A 268 -12.58 -2.94 10.43
N GLU A 269 -13.73 -3.58 10.20
CA GLU A 269 -14.48 -4.39 11.17
C GLU A 269 -14.39 -5.92 10.94
N ASP A 270 -13.73 -6.38 9.87
CA ASP A 270 -13.48 -7.82 9.59
C ASP A 270 -12.03 -8.23 9.92
#